data_AF-A0A3C0B482-F1
#
_entry.id   AF-A0A3C0B482-F1
#
_cell.length_a   1.000
_cell.length_b   1.000
_cell.length_c   1.000
_cell.angle_alpha   90.00
_cell.angle_beta   90.00
_cell.angle_gamma   90.00
#
_symmetry.space_group_name_H-M   'P 1'
#
loop_
_entity.id
_entity.type
_entity.pdbx_description
1 polymer ?
#
loop_
_entity_poly.entity_id
_entity_poly.type
_entity_poly.pdbx_seq_one_letter_code
_entity_poly.pdbx_strand_id
1 'polypeptide(L)'
;RSYFPGVDLKRFTEDTKKRIEDDIALDFASGLEGIRKLPKGARFGVYMAYVYFYKLFLKIKSTNSAQIMKERIRIPNSTKYKLLFTSYLKHQFNLL
;
A
#
# COMPACT_ATOMS: atom_id res chain seq x y z
N ARG A 1 2.78 17.73 -8.28
CA ARG A 1 1.37 17.32 -8.14
C ARG A 1 1.17 16.92 -6.68
N SER A 2 0.27 17.58 -5.94
CA SER A 2 -0.13 17.14 -4.59
C SER A 2 -1.39 16.30 -4.74
N TYR A 3 -1.41 15.11 -4.15
CA TYR A 3 -2.58 14.22 -4.15
C TYR A 3 -3.55 14.52 -3.00
N PHE A 4 -3.18 15.41 -2.08
CA PHE A 4 -4.01 15.83 -0.95
C PHE A 4 -4.48 17.27 -1.16
N PRO A 5 -5.64 17.49 -1.80
CA PRO A 5 -6.18 18.83 -1.99
C PRO A 5 -6.48 19.46 -0.61
N GLY A 6 -6.21 20.75 -0.46
CA GLY A 6 -6.43 21.47 0.81
C GLY A 6 -5.40 21.18 1.91
N VAL A 7 -4.35 20.40 1.62
CA VAL A 7 -3.24 20.18 2.56
C VAL A 7 -2.03 21.04 2.19
N ASP A 8 -1.59 21.88 3.12
CA ASP A 8 -0.32 22.61 2.98
C ASP A 8 0.87 21.72 3.38
N LEU A 9 1.50 21.12 2.37
CA LEU A 9 2.70 20.30 2.55
C LEU A 9 3.92 21.10 3.03
N LYS A 10 3.93 22.44 2.94
CA LYS A 10 5.01 23.26 3.51
C LYS A 10 4.95 23.30 5.03
N ARG A 11 3.78 23.00 5.62
CA ARG A 11 3.54 22.93 7.07
C ARG A 11 3.05 21.52 7.45
N PHE A 12 3.82 20.50 7.06
CA PHE A 12 3.47 19.12 7.36
C PHE A 12 3.65 18.76 8.85
N THR A 13 2.59 19.00 9.63
CA THR A 13 2.48 18.68 11.06
C THR A 13 1.95 17.27 11.29
N GLU A 14 2.06 16.75 12.52
CA GLU A 14 1.44 15.47 12.92
C GLU A 14 -0.10 15.49 12.77
N ASP A 15 -0.76 16.64 13.00
CA ASP A 15 -2.20 16.77 12.74
C ASP A 15 -2.53 16.58 11.26
N THR A 16 -1.78 17.27 10.40
CA THR A 16 -1.94 17.16 8.95
C THR A 16 -1.67 15.75 8.45
N LYS A 17 -0.63 15.12 8.99
CA LYS A 17 -0.31 13.71 8.73
C LYS A 17 -1.47 12.80 9.14
N LYS A 18 -2.05 12.98 10.33
CA LYS A 18 -3.17 12.17 10.81
C LYS A 18 -4.40 12.29 9.88
N ARG A 19 -4.74 13.51 9.46
CA ARG A 19 -5.85 13.73 8.50
C ARG A 19 -5.63 12.99 7.18
N ILE A 20 -4.40 13.04 6.65
CA ILE A 20 -4.02 12.28 5.45
C ILE A 20 -4.12 10.78 5.69
N GLU A 21 -3.66 10.29 6.83
CA GLU A 21 -3.72 8.86 7.17
C GLU A 21 -5.16 8.35 7.26
N ASP A 22 -6.06 9.14 7.85
CA ASP A 22 -7.47 8.79 7.96
C ASP A 22 -8.13 8.71 6.57
N ASP A 23 -7.82 9.63 5.67
CA ASP A 23 -8.28 9.62 4.27
C ASP A 23 -7.76 8.39 3.50
N ILE A 24 -6.45 8.11 3.59
CA ILE A 24 -5.83 6.92 2.98
C ILE A 24 -6.44 5.63 3.55
N ALA A 25 -6.77 5.59 4.83
CA ALA A 25 -7.39 4.41 5.45
C ALA A 25 -8.78 4.12 4.87
N LEU A 26 -9.57 5.16 4.58
CA LEU A 26 -10.87 5.03 3.90
C LEU A 26 -10.71 4.51 2.46
N ASP A 27 -9.69 4.99 1.75
CA ASP A 27 -9.35 4.49 0.41
C ASP A 27 -8.95 3.01 0.42
N PHE A 28 -8.18 2.57 1.41
CA PHE A 28 -7.86 1.14 1.56
C PHE A 28 -9.11 0.31 1.84
N ALA A 29 -10.00 0.77 2.72
CA ALA A 29 -11.25 0.07 3.00
C ALA A 29 -12.10 -0.09 1.72
N SER A 30 -12.29 1.02 0.99
CA SER A 30 -13.04 1.04 -0.27
C SER A 30 -12.36 0.20 -1.37
N GLY A 31 -11.03 0.29 -1.47
CA GLY A 31 -10.23 -0.47 -2.42
C GLY A 31 -10.34 -1.98 -2.20
N LEU A 32 -10.38 -2.44 -0.94
CA LEU A 32 -10.56 -3.85 -0.61
C LEU A 32 -11.93 -4.38 -1.06
N GLU A 33 -12.99 -3.58 -0.88
CA GLU A 33 -14.32 -3.92 -1.40
C GLU A 33 -14.33 -4.01 -2.93
N GLY A 34 -13.67 -3.09 -3.61
CA GLY A 34 -13.49 -3.12 -5.06
C GLY A 34 -12.77 -4.39 -5.53
N ILE A 35 -11.69 -4.78 -4.85
CA ILE A 35 -10.91 -5.98 -5.17
C ILE A 35 -11.77 -7.25 -5.05
N ARG A 36 -12.62 -7.35 -4.03
CA ARG A 36 -13.53 -8.49 -3.86
C ARG A 36 -14.48 -8.68 -5.04
N LYS A 37 -14.86 -7.59 -5.71
CA LYS A 37 -15.76 -7.59 -6.87
C LYS A 37 -15.05 -7.89 -8.20
N LEU A 38 -13.71 -7.97 -8.23
CA LEU A 38 -12.96 -8.25 -9.46
C LEU A 38 -13.16 -9.70 -9.97
N PRO A 39 -13.07 -9.93 -11.30
CA PRO A 39 -12.97 -11.25 -11.88
C PRO A 39 -11.79 -12.06 -11.31
N LYS A 40 -11.94 -13.39 -11.21
CA LYS A 40 -10.95 -14.28 -10.59
C LYS A 40 -9.54 -14.12 -11.19
N GLY A 41 -9.43 -13.92 -12.50
CA GLY A 41 -8.15 -13.77 -13.19
C GLY A 41 -7.36 -12.51 -12.82
N ALA A 42 -8.03 -11.42 -12.46
CA ALA A 42 -7.39 -10.15 -12.09
C ALA A 42 -7.25 -9.96 -10.57
N ARG A 43 -8.13 -10.58 -9.78
CA ARG A 43 -8.24 -10.37 -8.34
C ARG A 43 -6.93 -10.61 -7.59
N PHE A 44 -6.22 -11.68 -7.92
CA PHE A 44 -4.99 -12.05 -7.20
C PHE A 44 -3.91 -10.97 -7.35
N GLY A 45 -3.58 -10.56 -8.57
CA GLY A 45 -2.55 -9.55 -8.82
C GLY A 45 -2.86 -8.21 -8.16
N VAL A 46 -4.12 -7.75 -8.22
CA VAL A 46 -4.53 -6.51 -7.58
C VAL A 46 -4.50 -6.63 -6.06
N TYR A 47 -4.92 -7.76 -5.50
CA TYR A 47 -4.80 -8.01 -4.06
C TYR A 47 -3.35 -8.02 -3.58
N MET A 48 -2.41 -8.54 -4.38
CA MET A 48 -0.99 -8.48 -4.03
C MET A 48 -0.48 -7.03 -3.95
N ALA A 49 -0.85 -6.19 -4.93
CA ALA A 49 -0.52 -4.77 -4.90
C ALA A 49 -1.12 -4.07 -3.67
N TYR A 50 -2.39 -4.36 -3.37
CA TYR A 50 -3.07 -3.88 -2.16
C TYR A 50 -2.28 -4.20 -0.89
N VAL A 51 -1.89 -5.47 -0.70
CA VAL A 51 -1.13 -5.90 0.48
C VAL A 51 0.22 -5.18 0.58
N TYR A 52 0.92 -4.99 -0.55
CA TYR A 52 2.18 -4.25 -0.58
C TYR A 52 2.00 -2.80 -0.14
N PHE A 53 1.05 -2.08 -0.73
CA PHE A 53 0.80 -0.67 -0.42
C PHE A 53 0.23 -0.48 0.99
N TYR A 54 -0.60 -1.40 1.47
CA TYR A 54 -1.11 -1.35 2.85
C TYR A 54 0.03 -1.49 3.87
N LYS A 55 0.99 -2.40 3.64
CA LYS A 55 2.19 -2.51 4.47
C LYS A 55 3.04 -1.23 4.44
N LEU A 56 3.20 -0.62 3.26
CA LEU A 56 3.89 0.66 3.13
C LEU A 56 3.18 1.76 3.93
N PHE A 57 1.86 1.82 3.84
CA PHE A 57 1.05 2.78 4.59
C PHE A 57 1.21 2.61 6.10
N LEU A 58 1.16 1.39 6.63
CA LEU A 58 1.41 1.14 8.07
C LEU A 58 2.81 1.60 8.50
N LYS A 59 3.83 1.41 7.66
CA LYS A 59 5.19 1.89 7.94
C LYS A 59 5.26 3.42 7.93
N ILE A 60 4.57 4.08 6.99
CA ILE A 60 4.48 5.54 6.95
C ILE A 60 3.79 6.05 8.22
N LYS A 61 2.69 5.40 8.65
CA LYS A 61 1.95 5.74 9.86
C LYS A 61 2.81 5.71 11.14
N SER A 62 3.70 4.74 11.24
CA SER A 62 4.65 4.63 12.35
C SER A 62 5.84 5.60 12.27
N THR A 63 5.99 6.36 11.19
CA THR A 63 7.14 7.26 10.97
C THR A 63 6.77 8.70 11.32
N ASN A 64 7.66 9.45 11.97
CA ASN A 64 7.40 10.85 12.32
C ASN A 64 7.22 11.73 11.06
N SER A 65 6.35 12.75 11.12
CA SER A 65 6.04 13.64 10.00
C SER A 65 7.30 14.33 9.43
N ALA A 66 8.24 14.70 10.30
CA ALA A 66 9.51 15.30 9.89
C ALA A 66 10.41 14.32 9.13
N GLN A 67 10.36 13.02 9.44
CA GLN A 67 11.10 12.00 8.67
C GLN A 67 10.42 11.70 7.33
N ILE A 68 9.09 11.63 7.29
CA ILE A 68 8.33 11.41 6.04
C ILE A 68 8.69 12.44 4.96
N MET A 69 8.92 13.69 5.37
CA MET A 69 9.30 14.78 4.45
C MET A 69 10.79 14.76 4.05
N LYS A 70 11.65 14.10 4.82
CA LYS A 70 13.10 14.09 4.61
C LYS A 70 13.57 12.92 3.76
N GLU A 71 12.96 11.75 3.92
CA GLU A 71 13.43 10.53 3.27
C GLU A 71 12.32 9.72 2.60
N ARG A 72 12.67 9.03 1.53
CA ARG A 72 11.74 8.13 0.85
C ARG A 72 11.61 6.83 1.62
N ILE A 73 10.49 6.67 2.30
CA ILE A 73 10.13 5.43 2.99
C ILE A 73 9.86 4.33 1.96
N ARG A 74 10.50 3.18 2.14
CA ARG A 74 10.32 1.99 1.31
C ARG A 74 10.12 0.77 2.20
N ILE A 75 9.35 -0.19 1.73
CA ILE A 75 9.42 -1.54 2.26
C ILE A 75 10.73 -2.16 1.74
N PRO A 76 11.62 -2.68 2.61
CA PRO A 76 12.85 -3.31 2.17
C PRO A 76 12.53 -4.34 1.08
N ASN A 77 13.34 -4.39 0.03
CA ASN A 77 13.28 -5.47 -0.96
C ASN A 77 13.62 -6.75 -0.22
N SER A 78 12.58 -7.37 0.29
CA SER A 78 12.61 -8.63 0.99
C SER A 78 13.01 -9.67 -0.03
N THR A 79 14.32 -9.90 -0.12
CA THR A 79 15.04 -10.98 -0.82
C THR A 79 14.64 -12.35 -0.23
N LYS A 80 13.33 -12.60 -0.19
CA LYS A 80 12.61 -13.75 0.37
C LYS A 80 11.20 -13.94 -0.23
N TYR A 81 10.57 -12.90 -0.81
CA TYR A 81 9.30 -13.08 -1.56
C TYR A 81 9.51 -13.74 -2.93
N LYS A 82 10.77 -13.86 -3.38
CA LYS A 82 11.16 -14.53 -4.62
C LYS A 82 10.96 -16.05 -4.59
N LEU A 83 10.97 -16.67 -3.41
CA LEU A 83 10.77 -18.12 -3.26
C LEU A 83 9.29 -18.50 -3.09
N LEU A 84 8.47 -17.62 -2.51
CA LEU A 84 7.04 -17.87 -2.32
C LEU A 84 6.21 -17.55 -3.57
N PHE A 85 6.68 -16.64 -4.43
CA PHE A 85 6.05 -16.37 -5.71
C PHE A 85 6.19 -17.53 -6.70
N THR A 86 7.34 -18.22 -6.75
CA THR A 86 7.56 -19.32 -7.70
C THR A 86 6.71 -20.54 -7.42
N SER A 87 6.47 -20.87 -6.14
CA SER A 87 5.61 -22.01 -5.77
C SER A 87 4.12 -21.71 -5.88
N TYR A 88 3.68 -20.47 -5.63
CA TYR A 88 2.26 -20.10 -5.79
C TYR A 88 1.87 -20.00 -7.28
N LEU A 89 2.78 -19.55 -8.15
CA LEU A 89 2.55 -19.51 -9.60
C LEU A 89 2.43 -20.92 -10.22
N LYS A 90 3.22 -21.90 -9.76
CA LYS A 90 3.18 -23.26 -10.33
C LYS A 90 1.86 -24.00 -10.06
N HIS A 91 1.20 -23.69 -8.95
CA HIS A 91 -0.03 -24.37 -8.52
C HIS A 91 -1.32 -23.68 -9.01
N GLN A 92 -1.26 -22.37 -9.32
CA GLN A 92 -2.42 -21.62 -9.81
C GLN A 92 -2.62 -21.71 -11.35
N PHE A 93 -1.61 -22.21 -12.09
CA PHE A 93 -1.64 -22.36 -13.56
C PHE A 93 -1.78 -23.80 -14.07
N ASN A 94 -2.22 -24.74 -13.23
CA ASN A 94 -2.70 -26.07 -13.66
C ASN A 94 -1.80 -26.79 -14.69
N LEU A 95 -0.61 -27.21 -14.27
CA LEU A 95 0.22 -28.19 -15.00
C LEU A 95 0.08 -29.58 -14.36
N LEU A 96 -1.16 -30.08 -14.39
CA LEU A 96 -1.47 -31.45 -14.78
C LEU A 96 -2.32 -31.37 -16.05
#